data_AF-A0A960TC18-F1
#
_entry.id   AF-A0A960TC18-F1
#
_cell.length_a   1.000
_cell.length_b   1.000
_cell.length_c   1.000
_cell.angle_alpha   90.00
_cell.angle_beta   90.00
_cell.angle_gamma   90.00
#
_symmetry.space_group_name_H-M   'P 1'
#
loop_
_entity.id
_entity.type
_entity.pdbx_description
1 polymer ?
#
loop_
_entity_poly.entity_id
_entity_poly.type
_entity_poly.pdbx_seq_one_letter_code
_entity_poly.pdbx_strand_id
1 'polypeptide(L)'
;MRISKTEGMEPGKISDKLGPRLRSRMLRAGPGAVVVARQNSRALITLLVVLLFGASSCSRSEANQYDPGEANVLVVSAFAAKDGECGTTHNFTSIIFFPADRANVEACVVAVLDTSCTSWSVTNPTPSVCSFIGVQFES
;
A
#
# COMPACT_ATOMS: atom_id res chain seq x y z
N MET A 1 -30.04 20.59 2.38
CA MET A 1 -29.24 20.77 1.14
C MET A 1 -29.13 22.26 0.85
N ARG A 2 -27.98 22.88 1.14
CA ARG A 2 -27.67 24.27 0.76
C ARG A 2 -26.26 24.27 0.20
N ILE A 3 -26.17 24.75 -1.03
CA ILE A 3 -24.97 24.91 -1.83
C ILE A 3 -24.42 26.30 -1.48
N SER A 4 -23.13 26.40 -1.14
CA SER A 4 -22.43 27.69 -1.11
C SER A 4 -21.13 27.57 -1.89
N LYS A 5 -21.20 28.15 -3.07
CA LYS A 5 -20.13 28.52 -3.98
C LYS A 5 -19.37 29.70 -3.37
N THR A 6 -18.03 29.66 -3.35
CA THR A 6 -17.19 30.83 -3.07
C THR A 6 -16.23 31.04 -4.24
N GLU A 7 -16.45 32.16 -4.91
CA GLU A 7 -15.64 32.73 -5.98
C GLU A 7 -14.39 33.41 -5.39
N GLY A 8 -13.35 33.53 -6.22
CA GLY A 8 -12.03 34.02 -5.83
C GLY A 8 -11.93 35.54 -5.66
N MET A 9 -10.75 35.97 -5.19
CA MET A 9 -10.34 37.37 -5.15
C MET A 9 -8.80 37.44 -5.20
N GLU A 10 -8.27 38.11 -6.22
CA GLU A 10 -6.85 38.46 -6.42
C GLU A 10 -6.33 39.43 -5.35
N PRO A 11 -5.03 39.39 -5.03
CA PRO A 11 -4.31 40.53 -4.47
C PRO A 11 -3.43 41.21 -5.53
N GLY A 12 -3.84 42.42 -5.93
CA GLY A 12 -3.03 43.33 -6.73
C GLY A 12 -2.03 44.16 -5.91
N LYS A 13 -0.88 44.39 -6.54
CA LYS A 13 0.07 45.52 -6.43
C LYS A 13 0.79 45.77 -5.09
N ILE A 14 2.12 45.89 -5.16
CA ILE A 14 2.90 47.15 -5.07
C ILE A 14 4.38 46.73 -4.91
N SER A 15 5.25 47.21 -5.80
CA SER A 15 6.48 47.95 -5.41
C SER A 15 7.49 48.03 -6.57
N ASP A 16 7.33 49.08 -7.38
CA ASP A 16 8.38 49.68 -8.19
C ASP A 16 9.35 50.46 -7.29
N LYS A 17 10.63 50.07 -7.24
CA LYS A 17 11.74 50.90 -6.73
C LYS A 17 13.01 50.66 -7.56
N LEU A 18 13.15 51.50 -8.58
CA LEU A 18 14.34 52.21 -9.08
C LEU A 18 15.73 51.79 -8.50
N GLY A 19 16.65 51.42 -9.39
CA GLY A 19 17.99 50.84 -9.13
C GLY A 19 19.08 51.75 -8.53
N PRO A 20 20.37 51.34 -8.60
CA PRO A 20 21.15 51.73 -9.78
C PRO A 20 22.16 50.69 -10.30
N ARG A 21 22.58 50.95 -11.54
CA ARG A 21 23.67 50.35 -12.32
C ARG A 21 24.88 49.90 -11.49
N LEU A 22 25.37 48.68 -11.75
CA LEU A 22 26.81 48.41 -11.71
C LEU A 22 27.25 47.52 -12.86
N ARG A 23 28.36 47.97 -13.46
CA ARG A 23 28.87 47.67 -14.78
C ARG A 23 29.34 46.22 -14.91
N SER A 24 28.98 45.61 -16.04
CA SER A 24 29.65 44.47 -16.62
C SER A 24 31.15 44.77 -16.80
N ARG A 25 32.02 44.05 -16.08
CA ARG A 25 33.42 43.88 -16.47
C ARG A 25 33.58 42.48 -17.03
N MET A 26 33.80 42.43 -18.34
CA MET A 26 34.46 41.30 -18.99
C MET A 26 35.81 41.06 -18.31
N LEU A 27 36.05 39.83 -17.87
CA LEU A 27 37.40 39.30 -17.71
C LEU A 27 37.53 38.02 -18.53
N ARG A 28 38.31 38.16 -19.61
CA ARG A 28 39.30 37.24 -20.15
C ARG A 28 39.06 35.74 -19.98
N ALA A 29 38.87 35.08 -21.12
CA ALA A 29 39.15 33.66 -21.30
C ALA A 29 40.64 33.36 -21.10
N GLY A 30 40.93 32.28 -20.37
CA GLY A 30 42.20 31.55 -20.33
C GLY A 30 41.90 30.05 -20.37
N PRO A 31 42.73 29.22 -21.02
CA PRO A 31 42.40 27.84 -21.35
C PRO A 31 42.69 26.91 -20.17
N GLY A 32 41.69 26.13 -19.78
CA GLY A 32 41.81 25.06 -18.80
C GLY A 32 40.57 24.20 -18.94
N ALA A 33 40.66 23.17 -19.77
CA ALA A 33 39.57 22.25 -20.03
C ALA A 33 39.22 21.49 -18.74
N VAL A 34 38.30 22.04 -17.95
CA VAL A 34 37.49 21.20 -17.07
C VAL A 34 36.37 20.68 -17.93
N VAL A 35 36.53 19.46 -18.43
CA VAL A 35 35.42 18.67 -18.97
C VAL A 35 34.52 18.37 -17.78
N VAL A 36 33.64 19.32 -17.43
CA VAL A 36 32.44 19.00 -16.68
C VAL A 36 31.60 18.19 -17.64
N ALA A 37 31.70 16.87 -17.55
CA ALA A 37 30.68 15.98 -18.09
C ALA A 37 29.35 16.47 -17.50
N ARG A 38 28.57 17.17 -18.33
CA ARG A 38 27.27 17.71 -17.96
C ARG A 38 26.30 16.52 -17.95
N GLN A 39 26.46 15.65 -16.96
CA GLN A 39 25.77 14.38 -16.88
C GLN A 39 24.81 14.40 -15.70
N ASN A 40 23.53 14.62 -16.03
CA ASN A 40 22.35 14.10 -15.32
C ASN A 40 22.24 14.29 -13.79
N SER A 41 22.83 15.34 -13.21
CA SER A 41 22.62 15.67 -11.78
C SER A 41 21.14 15.90 -11.43
N ARG A 42 20.33 16.40 -12.38
CA ARG A 42 18.87 16.48 -12.21
C ARG A 42 18.23 15.11 -12.08
N ALA A 43 18.55 14.17 -12.97
CA ALA A 43 17.98 12.82 -12.94
C ALA A 43 18.40 12.03 -11.69
N LEU A 44 19.62 12.23 -11.22
CA LEU A 44 20.13 11.65 -9.98
C LEU A 44 19.36 12.18 -8.76
N ILE A 45 19.09 13.49 -8.70
CA ILE A 45 18.26 14.09 -7.64
C ILE A 45 16.82 13.58 -7.73
N THR A 46 16.23 13.47 -8.93
CA THR A 46 14.87 12.94 -9.07
C THR A 46 14.79 11.48 -8.63
N LEU A 47 15.79 10.67 -8.97
CA LEU A 47 15.86 9.27 -8.55
C LEU A 47 15.99 9.14 -7.02
N LEU A 48 16.83 9.99 -6.40
CA LEU A 48 17.02 10.05 -4.95
C LEU A 48 15.74 10.47 -4.22
N VAL A 49 15.03 11.46 -4.77
CA VAL A 49 13.71 11.89 -4.28
C VAL A 49 12.71 10.73 -4.39
N VAL A 50 12.58 10.09 -5.54
CA VAL A 50 11.67 8.94 -5.72
C VAL A 50 12.00 7.79 -4.78
N LEU A 51 13.29 7.50 -4.53
CA LEU A 51 13.72 6.47 -3.58
C LEU A 51 13.42 6.85 -2.12
N LEU A 52 13.66 8.10 -1.73
CA LEU A 52 13.42 8.59 -0.36
C LEU A 52 11.91 8.69 -0.04
N PHE A 53 11.09 9.12 -1.00
CA PHE A 53 9.63 9.20 -0.85
C PHE A 53 8.91 7.87 -1.12
N GLY A 54 9.52 6.93 -1.85
CA GLY A 54 9.01 5.58 -2.05
C GLY A 54 9.25 4.65 -0.86
N ALA A 55 10.28 4.92 -0.06
CA ALA A 55 10.63 4.09 1.10
C ALA A 55 9.75 4.34 2.35
N SER A 56 9.03 5.46 2.41
CA SER A 56 8.20 5.81 3.58
C SER A 56 6.91 4.99 3.72
N SER A 57 6.58 4.11 2.77
CA SER A 57 5.33 3.33 2.76
C SER A 57 5.46 1.93 3.37
N CYS A 58 6.63 1.54 3.88
CA CYS A 58 6.87 0.22 4.46
C CYS A 58 6.82 0.21 6.00
N SER A 59 5.87 0.92 6.60
CA SER A 59 5.60 0.78 8.05
C SER A 59 4.35 -0.06 8.24
N ARG A 60 4.53 -1.32 8.69
CA ARG A 60 3.40 -2.18 9.08
C ARG A 60 2.87 -1.66 10.41
N SER A 61 1.66 -1.12 10.41
CA SER A 61 1.01 -0.68 11.65
C SER A 61 0.41 -1.90 12.34
N GLU A 62 0.86 -2.17 13.57
CA GLU A 62 0.30 -3.21 14.45
C GLU A 62 -1.22 -3.02 14.66
N ALA A 63 -1.73 -1.79 14.52
CA ALA A 63 -3.17 -1.48 14.60
C ALA A 63 -4.00 -2.19 13.51
N ASN A 64 -3.39 -2.55 12.39
CA ASN A 64 -4.05 -3.16 11.24
C ASN A 64 -3.90 -4.69 11.21
N GLN A 65 -3.53 -5.30 12.32
CA GLN A 65 -3.38 -6.75 12.45
C GLN A 65 -4.37 -7.33 13.44
N TYR A 66 -4.74 -8.59 13.23
CA TYR A 66 -5.34 -9.45 14.25
C TYR A 66 -4.25 -10.18 15.00
N ASP A 67 -4.44 -10.35 16.30
CA ASP A 67 -3.68 -11.34 17.06
C ASP A 67 -3.98 -12.75 16.50
N PRO A 68 -3.02 -13.70 16.55
CA PRO A 68 -3.26 -15.08 16.10
C PRO A 68 -4.54 -15.70 16.65
N GLY A 69 -4.86 -15.48 17.94
CA GLY A 69 -6.07 -16.04 18.54
C GLY A 69 -7.35 -15.51 17.89
N GLU A 70 -7.44 -14.20 17.70
CA GLU A 70 -8.57 -13.54 17.06
C GLU A 70 -8.71 -13.98 15.60
N ALA A 71 -7.61 -14.02 14.85
CA ALA A 71 -7.60 -14.43 13.45
C ALA A 71 -8.10 -15.87 13.28
N ASN A 72 -7.61 -16.80 14.10
CA ASN A 72 -8.05 -18.20 14.04
C ASN A 72 -9.53 -18.35 14.39
N VAL A 73 -10.02 -17.65 15.41
CA VAL A 73 -11.46 -17.72 15.77
C VAL A 73 -12.34 -17.30 14.60
N LEU A 74 -12.00 -16.21 13.92
CA LEU A 74 -12.75 -15.73 12.75
C LEU A 74 -12.76 -16.77 11.63
N VAL A 75 -11.59 -17.29 11.25
CA VAL A 75 -11.48 -18.23 10.13
C VAL A 75 -12.12 -19.59 10.46
N VAL A 76 -11.92 -20.12 11.67
CA VAL A 76 -12.54 -21.37 12.13
C VAL A 76 -14.07 -21.23 12.19
N SER A 77 -14.58 -20.08 12.61
CA SER A 77 -16.03 -19.86 12.65
C SER A 77 -16.65 -19.86 11.25
N ALA A 78 -15.99 -19.22 10.28
CA ALA A 78 -16.42 -19.22 8.88
C ALA A 78 -16.35 -20.62 8.28
N PHE A 79 -15.26 -21.34 8.54
CA PHE A 79 -15.07 -22.73 8.14
C PHE A 79 -16.19 -23.64 8.68
N ALA A 80 -16.46 -23.60 9.99
CA ALA A 80 -17.48 -24.44 10.62
C ALA A 80 -18.89 -24.08 10.14
N ALA A 81 -19.17 -22.81 9.92
CA ALA A 81 -20.42 -22.36 9.31
C ALA A 81 -20.56 -22.93 7.89
N LYS A 82 -19.47 -22.94 7.11
CA LYS A 82 -19.49 -23.42 5.72
C LYS A 82 -19.69 -24.93 5.63
N ASP A 83 -19.01 -25.69 6.48
CA ASP A 83 -19.22 -27.14 6.59
C ASP A 83 -20.66 -27.47 7.00
N GLY A 84 -21.21 -26.72 7.96
CA GLY A 84 -22.60 -26.85 8.37
C GLY A 84 -23.60 -26.52 7.26
N GLU A 85 -23.33 -25.47 6.47
CA GLU A 85 -24.14 -25.05 5.31
C GLU A 85 -24.14 -26.13 4.22
N CYS A 86 -22.97 -26.68 3.90
CA CYS A 86 -22.79 -27.61 2.80
C CYS A 86 -22.99 -29.09 3.17
N GLY A 87 -23.18 -29.39 4.46
CA GLY A 87 -23.34 -30.77 4.95
C GLY A 87 -22.07 -31.60 4.79
N THR A 88 -20.90 -30.95 4.84
CA THR A 88 -19.59 -31.58 4.71
C THR A 88 -18.88 -31.63 6.05
N THR A 89 -17.85 -32.46 6.13
CA THR A 89 -16.95 -32.52 7.29
C THR A 89 -15.52 -32.52 6.78
N HIS A 90 -14.89 -31.36 6.87
CA HIS A 90 -13.46 -31.22 6.62
C HIS A 90 -12.73 -31.06 7.97
N ASN A 91 -11.41 -31.13 7.91
CA ASN A 91 -10.49 -30.87 9.00
C ASN A 91 -9.80 -29.54 8.79
N PHE A 92 -9.67 -28.76 9.86
CA PHE A 92 -8.87 -27.55 9.91
C PHE A 92 -7.43 -27.93 10.25
N THR A 93 -6.53 -27.97 9.26
CA THR A 93 -5.21 -28.63 9.40
C THR A 93 -4.07 -27.66 9.70
N SER A 94 -4.25 -26.35 9.50
CA SER A 94 -3.23 -25.37 9.84
C SER A 94 -3.82 -24.06 10.40
N ILE A 95 -3.21 -23.59 11.48
CA ILE A 95 -3.59 -22.37 12.20
C ILE A 95 -2.64 -21.22 11.91
N ILE A 96 -3.13 -20.00 12.09
CA ILE A 96 -2.34 -18.77 12.00
C ILE A 96 -1.49 -18.64 13.28
N PHE A 97 -0.16 -18.62 13.16
CA PHE A 97 0.75 -18.57 14.32
C PHE A 97 1.28 -17.16 14.63
N PHE A 98 1.17 -16.22 13.69
CA PHE A 98 1.72 -14.87 13.81
C PHE A 98 0.63 -13.82 13.53
N PRO A 99 0.78 -12.58 14.02
CA PRO A 99 -0.14 -11.51 13.70
C PRO A 99 -0.36 -11.40 12.19
N ALA A 100 -1.63 -11.38 11.79
CA ALA A 100 -2.04 -11.39 10.39
C ALA A 100 -2.72 -10.07 10.04
N ASP A 101 -2.44 -9.52 8.85
CA ASP A 101 -3.09 -8.30 8.39
C ASP A 101 -4.61 -8.50 8.31
N ARG A 102 -5.37 -7.56 8.90
CA ARG A 102 -6.83 -7.65 9.00
C ARG A 102 -7.50 -7.92 7.67
N ALA A 103 -7.08 -7.19 6.63
CA ALA A 103 -7.61 -7.32 5.28
C ALA A 103 -7.46 -8.75 4.70
N ASN A 104 -6.35 -9.44 5.00
CA ASN A 104 -6.12 -10.78 4.49
C ASN A 104 -6.98 -11.82 5.24
N VAL A 105 -7.13 -11.66 6.56
CA VAL A 105 -8.01 -12.52 7.37
C VAL A 105 -9.46 -12.35 6.94
N GLU A 106 -9.92 -11.11 6.80
CA GLU A 106 -11.28 -10.81 6.35
C GLU A 106 -11.54 -11.30 4.93
N ALA A 107 -10.59 -11.13 4.01
CA ALA A 107 -10.70 -11.68 2.67
C ALA A 107 -10.77 -13.21 2.65
N CYS A 108 -10.02 -13.90 3.54
CA CYS A 108 -10.15 -15.34 3.70
C CYS A 108 -11.53 -15.75 4.22
N VAL A 109 -12.05 -15.08 5.26
CA VAL A 109 -13.40 -15.33 5.78
C VAL A 109 -14.46 -15.17 4.70
N VAL A 110 -14.40 -14.07 3.93
CA VAL A 110 -15.33 -13.82 2.83
C VAL A 110 -15.21 -14.91 1.77
N ALA A 111 -13.99 -15.28 1.37
CA ALA A 111 -13.78 -16.31 0.35
C ALA A 111 -14.31 -17.69 0.78
N VAL A 112 -14.17 -18.06 2.06
CA VAL A 112 -14.76 -19.29 2.61
C VAL A 112 -16.28 -19.26 2.48
N LEU A 113 -16.92 -18.18 2.92
CA LEU A 113 -18.38 -18.06 2.90
C LEU A 113 -18.95 -17.96 1.48
N ASP A 114 -18.24 -17.33 0.55
CA ASP A 114 -18.65 -17.15 -0.85
C ASP A 114 -18.43 -18.41 -1.71
N THR A 115 -17.58 -19.35 -1.27
CA THR A 115 -17.29 -20.58 -2.01
C THR A 115 -18.56 -21.42 -2.16
N SER A 116 -18.91 -21.88 -3.37
CA SER A 116 -20.10 -22.72 -3.55
C SER A 116 -19.94 -24.09 -2.87
N CYS A 117 -21.03 -24.73 -2.43
CA CYS A 117 -20.93 -26.07 -1.83
C CYS A 117 -20.38 -27.14 -2.78
N THR A 118 -20.56 -27.00 -4.09
CA THR A 118 -19.95 -27.88 -5.08
C THR A 118 -18.42 -27.75 -5.08
N SER A 119 -17.92 -26.51 -4.97
CA SER A 119 -16.49 -26.24 -4.87
C SER A 119 -15.93 -26.58 -3.48
N TRP A 120 -16.76 -26.55 -2.45
CA TRP A 120 -16.38 -26.88 -1.08
C TRP A 120 -16.31 -28.39 -0.83
N SER A 121 -17.07 -29.20 -1.55
CA SER A 121 -17.13 -30.67 -1.37
C SER A 121 -15.95 -31.44 -1.99
N VAL A 122 -14.79 -30.81 -2.16
CA VAL A 122 -13.58 -31.42 -2.73
C VAL A 122 -12.56 -31.71 -1.63
N THR A 123 -11.55 -32.55 -1.90
CA THR A 123 -10.54 -32.93 -0.91
C THR A 123 -9.83 -31.74 -0.25
N ASN A 124 -9.50 -30.73 -1.04
CA ASN A 124 -8.91 -29.49 -0.53
C ASN A 124 -9.74 -28.28 -1.03
N PRO A 125 -10.70 -27.80 -0.22
CA PRO A 125 -11.54 -26.68 -0.59
C PRO A 125 -10.91 -25.32 -0.26
N THR A 126 -9.64 -25.28 0.14
CA THR A 126 -9.02 -24.05 0.66
C THR A 126 -8.95 -22.95 -0.40
N PRO A 127 -9.58 -21.79 -0.15
CA PRO A 127 -9.40 -20.63 -1.03
C PRO A 127 -7.94 -20.16 -1.01
N SER A 128 -7.41 -19.76 -2.16
CA SER A 128 -6.00 -19.34 -2.29
C SER A 128 -5.59 -18.20 -1.34
N VAL A 129 -6.54 -17.30 -1.02
CA VAL A 129 -6.33 -16.21 -0.04
C VAL A 129 -6.16 -16.73 1.39
N CYS A 130 -6.77 -17.86 1.74
CA CYS A 130 -6.59 -18.51 3.04
C CYS A 130 -5.22 -19.22 3.10
N SER A 131 -4.83 -19.90 2.02
CA SER A 131 -3.50 -20.51 1.92
C SER A 131 -2.38 -19.46 2.03
N PHE A 132 -2.59 -18.25 1.50
CA PHE A 132 -1.63 -17.14 1.60
C PHE A 132 -1.31 -16.75 3.05
N ILE A 133 -2.28 -16.85 3.95
CA ILE A 133 -2.10 -16.58 5.40
C ILE A 133 -1.79 -17.84 6.21
N GLY A 134 -1.53 -18.97 5.54
CA GLY A 134 -1.12 -20.23 6.18
C GLY A 134 -2.27 -21.07 6.72
N VAL A 135 -3.51 -20.84 6.28
CA VAL A 135 -4.68 -21.66 6.63
C VAL A 135 -4.94 -22.70 5.55
N GLN A 136 -5.27 -23.93 5.94
CA GLN A 136 -5.59 -25.06 5.08
C GLN A 136 -6.75 -25.90 5.66
N PHE A 137 -7.62 -26.36 4.78
CA PHE A 137 -8.72 -27.28 5.04
C PHE A 137 -8.52 -28.57 4.23
N GLU A 138 -8.84 -29.72 4.82
CA GLU A 138 -8.72 -31.02 4.14
C GLU A 138 -9.76 -32.02 4.64
N SER A 139 -10.36 -32.80 3.75
CA SER A 139 -11.32 -33.87 4.09
C SER A 139 -10.64 -35.09 4.71
#